data_AF-A0A2X2LGP6-F1
#
_entry.id   AF-A0A2X2LGP6-F1
#
_cell.length_a   1.000
_cell.length_b   1.000
_cell.length_c   1.000
_cell.angle_alpha   90.00
_cell.angle_beta   90.00
_cell.angle_gamma   90.00
#
_symmetry.space_group_name_H-M   'P 1'
#
loop_
_entity.id
_entity.type
_entity.pdbx_description
1 polymer ?
#
loop_
_entity_poly.entity_id
_entity_poly.type
_entity_poly.pdbx_seq_one_letter_code
_entity_poly.pdbx_strand_id
1 'polypeptide(L)'
;MKNLANIFFYILFINLLLIVSHDKLSAQTDTIKQYVQVTVDAGYTSNSTVPFWMRSNQFGSIPLSGTSGIVLLRAARNYGYTGEWPEIKDKAPAWDWGYAVEARANMGSKIQGQLIDAHAKLRFKMFEAKLGRTKDVTGLNGDTLLSSGNFAVSGNALGVPMLDIRLSEYYRLPWFDGLFSFKGNFANGYMGKMLVDSGQFQTPPRDNNMPTLLHQKSLYGRIGKKDWRINFYGGISHQVQWGLKKKSMGVITP
;
A
#
# COMPACT_ATOMS: atom_id res chain seq x y z
N MET A 1 -20.03 3.92 -54.49
CA MET A 1 -18.91 4.12 -53.53
C MET A 1 -19.35 4.17 -52.06
N LYS A 2 -20.44 4.87 -51.68
CA LYS A 2 -20.90 4.93 -50.27
C LYS A 2 -21.28 3.58 -49.64
N ASN A 3 -21.87 2.65 -50.41
CA ASN A 3 -22.28 1.34 -49.89
C ASN A 3 -21.11 0.40 -49.55
N LEU A 4 -19.98 0.52 -50.27
CA LEU A 4 -18.77 -0.28 -50.01
C LEU A 4 -18.08 0.14 -48.71
N ALA A 5 -18.06 1.45 -48.41
CA ALA A 5 -17.50 1.97 -47.16
C ALA A 5 -18.28 1.51 -45.93
N ASN A 6 -19.62 1.46 -46.02
CA ASN A 6 -20.46 0.95 -44.94
C ASN A 6 -20.25 -0.55 -44.71
N ILE A 7 -20.16 -1.36 -45.77
CA ILE A 7 -19.87 -2.80 -45.66
C ILE A 7 -18.51 -3.03 -45.00
N PHE A 8 -17.49 -2.24 -45.38
CA PHE A 8 -16.17 -2.30 -44.75
C PHE A 8 -16.23 -1.96 -43.25
N PHE A 9 -17.03 -0.95 -42.86
CA PHE A 9 -17.23 -0.58 -41.46
C PHE A 9 -17.92 -1.68 -40.65
N TYR A 10 -18.95 -2.34 -41.22
CA TYR A 10 -19.61 -3.47 -40.58
C TYR A 10 -18.67 -4.67 -40.42
N ILE A 11 -17.84 -4.96 -41.42
CA ILE A 11 -16.85 -6.04 -41.34
C ILE A 11 -15.80 -5.71 -40.27
N LEU A 12 -15.33 -4.47 -40.20
CA LEU A 12 -14.39 -4.02 -39.16
C LEU A 12 -15.01 -4.14 -37.77
N PHE A 13 -16.28 -3.77 -37.61
CA PHE A 13 -17.02 -3.85 -36.36
C PHE A 13 -17.25 -5.30 -35.91
N ILE A 14 -17.59 -6.21 -36.85
CA ILE A 14 -17.75 -7.64 -36.59
C ILE A 14 -16.40 -8.28 -36.21
N ASN A 15 -15.31 -7.92 -36.88
CA ASN A 15 -13.98 -8.39 -36.50
C ASN A 15 -13.55 -7.87 -35.12
N LEU A 16 -13.91 -6.64 -34.77
CA LEU A 16 -13.66 -6.08 -33.44
C LEU A 16 -14.45 -6.84 -32.36
N LEU A 17 -15.70 -7.22 -32.63
CA LEU A 17 -16.52 -8.07 -31.77
C LEU A 17 -15.96 -9.50 -31.62
N LEU A 18 -15.39 -10.07 -32.68
CA LEU A 18 -14.80 -11.42 -32.65
C LEU A 18 -13.47 -11.47 -31.87
N ILE A 19 -12.69 -10.39 -31.87
CA ILE A 19 -11.47 -10.26 -31.05
C ILE A 19 -11.80 -10.20 -29.55
N VAL A 20 -12.98 -9.68 -29.18
CA VAL A 20 -13.47 -9.66 -27.78
C VAL A 20 -13.89 -11.05 -27.30
N SER A 21 -14.24 -11.97 -28.20
CA SER A 21 -14.74 -13.32 -27.86
C SER A 21 -13.68 -14.41 -27.67
N HIS A 22 -12.39 -14.08 -27.56
CA HIS A 22 -11.36 -15.03 -27.13
C HIS A 22 -11.29 -15.16 -25.60
N ASP A 23 -12.38 -15.64 -25.01
CA ASP A 23 -12.38 -16.06 -23.62
C ASP A 23 -11.77 -17.46 -23.49
N LYS A 24 -10.53 -17.53 -23.01
CA LYS A 24 -10.04 -18.77 -22.41
C LYS A 24 -10.85 -19.01 -21.15
N LEU A 25 -11.68 -20.06 -21.15
CA LEU A 25 -12.30 -20.61 -19.95
C LEU A 25 -11.19 -20.88 -18.92
N SER A 26 -11.11 -20.03 -17.90
CA SER A 26 -10.38 -20.29 -16.67
C SER A 26 -11.40 -20.54 -15.58
N ALA A 27 -11.13 -21.53 -14.73
CA ALA A 27 -11.90 -21.81 -13.53
C ALA A 27 -12.18 -20.53 -12.74
N GLN A 28 -13.33 -20.46 -12.04
CA GLN A 28 -13.67 -19.34 -11.16
C GLN A 28 -12.46 -19.00 -10.29
N THR A 29 -11.83 -17.87 -10.60
CA THR A 29 -10.71 -17.37 -9.82
C THR A 29 -11.33 -16.78 -8.56
N ASP A 30 -10.97 -17.33 -7.41
CA ASP A 30 -11.39 -16.86 -6.11
C ASP A 30 -11.12 -15.35 -6.01
N THR A 31 -12.20 -14.55 -5.96
CA THR A 31 -12.14 -13.09 -5.97
C THR A 31 -11.39 -12.54 -4.75
N ILE A 32 -11.26 -13.33 -3.67
CA ILE A 32 -10.45 -12.98 -2.50
C ILE A 32 -8.95 -13.11 -2.83
N LYS A 33 -8.58 -14.11 -3.64
CA LYS A 33 -7.19 -14.35 -4.04
C LYS A 33 -6.77 -13.48 -5.20
N GLN A 34 -7.65 -13.20 -6.16
CA GLN A 34 -7.33 -12.32 -7.27
C GLN A 34 -8.58 -11.62 -7.77
N TYR A 35 -8.50 -10.31 -7.94
CA TYR A 35 -9.62 -9.52 -8.42
C TYR A 35 -9.17 -8.37 -9.30
N VAL A 36 -10.09 -7.94 -10.16
CA VAL A 36 -10.07 -6.67 -10.87
C VAL A 36 -11.39 -5.99 -10.55
N GLN A 37 -11.33 -4.77 -10.03
CA GLN A 37 -12.48 -3.97 -9.64
C GLN A 37 -12.40 -2.60 -10.29
N VAL A 38 -13.52 -2.19 -10.88
CA VAL A 38 -13.75 -0.83 -11.35
C VAL A 38 -14.87 -0.25 -10.51
N THR A 39 -14.65 0.94 -9.95
CA THR A 39 -15.67 1.67 -9.19
C THR A 39 -15.84 3.04 -9.81
N VAL A 40 -17.08 3.44 -10.03
CA VAL A 40 -17.44 4.76 -10.53
C VAL A 40 -18.36 5.39 -9.51
N ASP A 41 -17.89 6.49 -8.92
CA ASP A 41 -18.65 7.23 -7.92
C ASP A 41 -18.87 8.67 -8.40
N ALA A 42 -19.92 9.31 -7.91
CA ALA A 42 -20.14 10.74 -8.08
C ALA A 42 -20.55 11.34 -6.75
N GLY A 43 -20.12 12.58 -6.49
CA GLY A 43 -20.39 13.26 -5.24
C GLY A 43 -20.45 14.76 -5.40
N TYR A 44 -21.08 15.40 -4.43
CA TYR A 44 -21.14 16.85 -4.29
C TYR A 44 -20.77 17.24 -2.86
N THR A 45 -19.89 18.22 -2.72
CA THR A 45 -19.52 18.80 -1.43
C THR A 45 -19.68 20.33 -1.47
N SER A 46 -20.32 20.90 -0.46
CA SER A 46 -20.49 22.35 -0.31
C SER A 46 -19.27 23.02 0.34
N ASN A 47 -19.12 24.33 0.17
CA ASN A 47 -18.08 25.15 0.82
C ASN A 47 -16.63 24.73 0.53
N SER A 48 -16.38 24.17 -0.66
CA SER A 48 -15.05 23.77 -1.13
C SER A 48 -14.28 22.86 -0.15
N THR A 49 -14.98 22.11 0.70
CA THR A 49 -14.38 21.30 1.76
C THR A 49 -14.90 19.87 1.70
N VAL A 50 -13.99 18.90 1.60
CA VAL A 50 -14.33 17.48 1.69
C VAL A 50 -14.55 17.11 3.17
N PRO A 51 -15.71 16.55 3.54
CA PRO A 51 -15.99 16.13 4.92
C PRO A 51 -14.93 15.20 5.49
N PHE A 52 -14.70 15.30 6.80
CA PHE A 52 -13.67 14.53 7.51
C PHE A 52 -13.70 13.02 7.20
N TRP A 53 -14.89 12.41 7.22
CA TRP A 53 -15.07 10.98 6.99
C TRP A 53 -14.77 10.54 5.55
N MET A 54 -14.82 11.46 4.57
CA MET A 54 -14.44 11.18 3.18
C MET A 54 -12.93 11.29 2.93
N ARG A 55 -12.16 11.83 3.89
CA ARG A 55 -10.71 12.04 3.76
C ARG A 55 -9.86 11.27 4.78
N SER A 56 -10.45 10.85 5.89
CA SER A 56 -9.77 10.09 6.94
C SER A 56 -9.60 8.62 6.55
N ASN A 57 -8.42 8.05 6.84
CA ASN A 57 -8.07 6.65 6.57
C ASN A 57 -8.24 6.19 5.10
N GLN A 58 -8.19 7.14 4.15
CA GLN A 58 -8.33 6.86 2.71
C GLN A 58 -6.99 6.75 1.96
N PHE A 59 -5.85 6.73 2.66
CA PHE A 59 -4.49 6.68 2.11
C PHE A 59 -4.24 7.77 1.05
N GLY A 60 -4.78 8.98 1.28
CA GLY A 60 -4.70 10.10 0.33
C GLY A 60 -5.60 9.95 -0.91
N SER A 61 -6.36 8.86 -1.03
CA SER A 61 -7.44 8.70 -2.00
C SER A 61 -8.63 9.55 -1.54
N ILE A 62 -8.61 10.84 -1.87
CA ILE A 62 -9.64 11.82 -1.46
C ILE A 62 -10.34 12.38 -2.70
N PRO A 63 -11.68 12.56 -2.70
CA PRO A 63 -12.40 13.20 -3.80
C PRO A 63 -12.06 14.70 -3.94
N LEU A 64 -12.42 15.29 -5.07
CA LEU A 64 -12.35 16.75 -5.24
C LEU A 64 -13.53 17.43 -4.53
N SER A 65 -13.32 18.67 -4.09
CA SER A 65 -14.40 19.48 -3.53
C SER A 65 -15.35 20.00 -4.63
N GLY A 66 -16.62 20.24 -4.29
CA GLY A 66 -17.67 20.58 -5.26
C GLY A 66 -18.27 19.34 -5.91
N THR A 67 -18.78 19.48 -7.13
CA THR A 67 -19.24 18.35 -7.95
C THR A 67 -18.03 17.58 -8.49
N SER A 68 -17.95 16.29 -8.18
CA SER A 68 -16.85 15.43 -8.62
C SER A 68 -17.34 14.05 -9.04
N GLY A 69 -16.90 13.59 -10.20
CA GLY A 69 -16.90 12.20 -10.62
C GLY A 69 -15.58 11.52 -10.27
N ILE A 70 -15.63 10.24 -9.96
CA ILE A 70 -14.51 9.44 -9.48
C ILE A 70 -14.52 8.12 -10.23
N VAL A 71 -13.35 7.73 -10.73
CA VAL A 71 -13.11 6.37 -11.25
C VAL A 71 -11.97 5.78 -10.45
N LEU A 72 -12.20 4.60 -9.88
CA LEU A 72 -11.19 3.84 -9.13
C LEU A 72 -10.98 2.50 -9.80
N LEU A 73 -9.73 2.21 -10.14
CA LEU A 73 -9.31 0.95 -10.73
C LEU A 73 -8.45 0.22 -9.71
N ARG A 74 -8.82 -1.02 -9.38
CA ARG A 74 -8.07 -1.88 -8.48
C ARG A 74 -7.83 -3.23 -9.14
N ALA A 75 -6.62 -3.72 -9.04
CA ALA A 75 -6.29 -5.08 -9.40
C ALA A 75 -5.32 -5.64 -8.37
N ALA A 76 -5.56 -6.85 -7.88
CA ALA A 76 -4.65 -7.47 -6.93
C ALA A 76 -4.63 -8.99 -7.08
N ARG A 77 -3.49 -9.56 -6.69
CA ARG A 77 -3.30 -10.98 -6.40
C ARG A 77 -2.76 -11.12 -4.98
N ASN A 78 -3.55 -11.71 -4.11
CA ASN A 78 -3.20 -12.05 -2.74
C ASN A 78 -2.58 -13.43 -2.64
N TYR A 79 -1.99 -13.71 -1.48
CA TYR A 79 -1.49 -15.03 -1.16
C TYR A 79 -2.63 -16.05 -1.07
N GLY A 80 -2.37 -17.29 -1.48
CA GLY A 80 -3.36 -18.35 -1.45
C GLY A 80 -3.75 -18.78 -0.02
N TYR A 81 -2.88 -18.51 0.95
CA TYR A 81 -3.04 -18.83 2.37
C TYR A 81 -2.52 -17.68 3.23
N THR A 82 -3.24 -17.34 4.30
CA THR A 82 -2.89 -16.31 5.29
C THR A 82 -2.99 -16.89 6.71
N GLY A 83 -2.32 -16.25 7.68
CA GLY A 83 -2.17 -16.77 9.05
C GLY A 83 -0.72 -17.05 9.47
N GLU A 84 -0.56 -17.48 10.72
CA GLU A 84 0.77 -17.70 11.30
C GLU A 84 1.51 -18.84 10.58
N TRP A 85 2.82 -18.70 10.40
CA TRP A 85 3.63 -19.69 9.67
C TRP A 85 3.42 -21.15 10.15
N PRO A 86 3.36 -21.45 11.46
CA PRO A 86 3.09 -22.81 11.93
C PRO A 86 1.74 -23.39 11.49
N GLU A 87 0.74 -22.55 11.23
CA GLU A 87 -0.59 -23.00 10.78
C GLU A 87 -0.65 -23.24 9.26
N ILE A 88 0.20 -22.54 8.51
CA ILE A 88 0.23 -22.57 7.05
C ILE A 88 1.23 -23.61 6.52
N LYS A 89 2.31 -23.91 7.25
CA LYS A 89 3.46 -24.69 6.75
C LYS A 89 3.09 -26.02 6.08
N ASP A 90 2.00 -26.66 6.52
CA ASP A 90 1.55 -27.97 6.02
C ASP A 90 0.50 -27.85 4.90
N LYS A 91 -0.04 -26.64 4.65
CA LYS A 91 -1.13 -26.37 3.70
C LYS A 91 -0.68 -25.59 2.47
N ALA A 92 0.38 -24.78 2.59
CA ALA A 92 0.84 -23.89 1.52
C ALA A 92 2.26 -24.24 1.03
N PRO A 93 2.59 -23.91 -0.22
CA PRO A 93 3.96 -23.96 -0.70
C PRO A 93 4.88 -23.07 0.15
N ALA A 94 6.16 -23.44 0.20
CA ALA A 94 7.18 -22.69 0.92
C ALA A 94 7.39 -21.26 0.38
N TRP A 95 6.90 -20.96 -0.83
CA TRP A 95 6.92 -19.64 -1.41
C TRP A 95 5.57 -19.29 -2.04
N ASP A 96 5.22 -18.01 -2.01
CA ASP A 96 4.03 -17.45 -2.67
C ASP A 96 4.33 -16.00 -3.06
N TRP A 97 3.56 -15.43 -3.97
CA TRP A 97 3.75 -14.06 -4.43
C TRP A 97 2.42 -13.32 -4.54
N GLY A 98 2.48 -12.03 -4.76
CA GLY A 98 1.30 -11.20 -4.94
C GLY A 98 1.65 -9.82 -5.45
N TYR A 99 0.62 -9.10 -5.86
CA TYR A 99 0.74 -7.70 -6.25
C TYR A 99 -0.57 -6.98 -5.97
N ALA A 100 -0.52 -5.66 -5.88
CA ALA A 100 -1.70 -4.83 -5.93
C ALA A 100 -1.40 -3.52 -6.66
N VAL A 101 -2.37 -3.06 -7.43
CA VAL A 101 -2.38 -1.75 -8.08
C VAL A 101 -3.73 -1.11 -7.82
N GLU A 102 -3.72 0.13 -7.34
CA GLU A 102 -4.88 0.98 -7.18
C GLU A 102 -4.61 2.38 -7.73
N ALA A 103 -5.37 2.76 -8.74
CA ALA A 103 -5.32 4.08 -9.35
C ALA A 103 -6.68 4.76 -9.27
N ARG A 104 -6.67 6.06 -8.95
CA ARG A 104 -7.85 6.91 -8.89
C ARG A 104 -7.75 8.03 -9.93
N ALA A 105 -8.85 8.29 -10.63
CA ALA A 105 -9.05 9.49 -11.40
C ALA A 105 -10.24 10.27 -10.82
N ASN A 106 -10.03 11.54 -10.52
CA ASN A 106 -11.08 12.47 -10.10
C ASN A 106 -11.34 13.48 -11.23
N MET A 107 -12.60 13.77 -11.50
CA MET A 107 -13.07 14.71 -12.52
C MET A 107 -14.03 15.70 -11.88
N GLY A 108 -13.74 17.00 -11.94
CA GLY A 108 -14.59 18.04 -11.34
C GLY A 108 -14.07 19.42 -11.70
N SER A 109 -13.79 20.24 -10.69
CA SER A 109 -13.10 21.54 -10.88
C SER A 109 -11.74 21.42 -11.58
N LYS A 110 -11.12 20.24 -11.52
CA LYS A 110 -9.92 19.85 -12.27
C LYS A 110 -9.98 18.34 -12.55
N ILE A 111 -9.10 17.88 -13.44
CA ILE A 111 -8.83 16.45 -13.62
C ILE A 111 -7.58 16.08 -12.83
N GLN A 112 -7.66 15.06 -11.98
CA GLN A 112 -6.55 14.61 -11.15
C GLN A 112 -6.42 13.09 -11.18
N GLY A 113 -5.26 12.58 -11.56
CA GLY A 113 -4.89 11.17 -11.44
C GLY A 113 -3.98 10.92 -10.24
N GLN A 114 -4.18 9.81 -9.53
CA GLN A 114 -3.37 9.40 -8.38
C GLN A 114 -3.13 7.89 -8.38
N LEU A 115 -1.89 7.49 -8.10
CA LEU A 115 -1.52 6.09 -7.84
C LEU A 115 -1.46 5.87 -6.33
N ILE A 116 -2.48 5.20 -5.80
CA ILE A 116 -2.70 5.02 -4.35
C ILE A 116 -1.90 3.82 -3.82
N ASP A 117 -1.97 2.70 -4.52
CA ASP A 117 -1.26 1.46 -4.19
C ASP A 117 -0.60 0.91 -5.46
N ALA A 118 0.65 0.48 -5.35
CA ALA A 118 1.39 -0.13 -6.45
C ALA A 118 2.57 -0.89 -5.85
N HIS A 119 2.39 -2.18 -5.62
CA HIS A 119 3.43 -3.01 -5.03
C HIS A 119 3.41 -4.44 -5.57
N ALA A 120 4.57 -5.08 -5.45
CA ALA A 120 4.75 -6.51 -5.56
C ALA A 120 5.25 -7.06 -4.22
N LYS A 121 4.85 -8.29 -3.89
CA LYS A 121 5.23 -8.97 -2.66
C LYS A 121 5.58 -10.42 -2.93
N LEU A 122 6.62 -10.91 -2.28
CA LEU A 122 7.08 -12.29 -2.31
C LEU A 122 7.17 -12.78 -0.87
N ARG A 123 6.56 -13.92 -0.59
CA ARG A 123 6.66 -14.60 0.68
C ARG A 123 7.51 -15.85 0.49
N PHE A 124 8.51 -16.00 1.33
CA PHE A 124 9.27 -17.24 1.49
C PHE A 124 9.22 -17.66 2.96
N LYS A 125 8.53 -18.76 3.21
CA LYS A 125 8.21 -19.24 4.55
C LYS A 125 7.54 -18.16 5.40
N MET A 126 8.13 -17.86 6.55
CA MET A 126 7.67 -16.81 7.47
C MET A 126 8.06 -15.39 7.05
N PHE A 127 8.98 -15.25 6.10
CA PHE A 127 9.48 -13.96 5.65
C PHE A 127 8.71 -13.48 4.43
N GLU A 128 8.44 -12.17 4.39
CA GLU A 128 7.85 -11.47 3.27
C GLU A 128 8.75 -10.32 2.86
N ALA A 129 9.05 -10.23 1.57
CA ALA A 129 9.66 -9.07 0.94
C ALA A 129 8.61 -8.37 0.10
N LYS A 130 8.46 -7.06 0.30
CA LYS A 130 7.49 -6.23 -0.41
C LYS A 130 8.18 -4.99 -0.96
N LEU A 131 7.92 -4.69 -2.23
CA LEU A 131 8.50 -3.56 -2.93
C LEU A 131 7.40 -2.74 -3.59
N GLY A 132 7.40 -1.44 -3.31
CA GLY A 132 6.51 -0.48 -3.95
C GLY A 132 5.81 0.43 -2.95
N ARG A 133 4.79 1.14 -3.42
CA ARG A 133 3.91 1.96 -2.59
C ARG A 133 2.80 1.07 -2.07
N THR A 134 2.58 1.05 -0.76
CA THR A 134 1.61 0.17 -0.11
C THR A 134 0.71 0.95 0.84
N LYS A 135 -0.48 0.42 1.11
CA LYS A 135 -1.39 0.91 2.16
C LYS A 135 -1.09 0.27 3.52
N ASP A 136 0.16 0.36 3.95
CA ASP A 136 0.55 -0.17 5.26
C ASP A 136 0.34 0.85 6.37
N VAL A 137 -0.05 0.36 7.56
CA VAL A 137 0.03 1.10 8.81
C VAL A 137 1.04 0.42 9.73
N THR A 138 1.64 1.19 10.65
CA THR A 138 2.66 0.66 11.58
C THR A 138 2.30 1.00 13.01
N GLY A 139 2.16 -0.02 13.87
CA GLY A 139 1.95 0.13 15.32
C GLY A 139 1.40 -1.15 15.95
N LEU A 140 1.24 -1.13 17.28
CA LEU A 140 0.65 -2.22 18.07
C LEU A 140 -0.85 -2.40 17.79
N ASN A 141 -1.51 -1.30 17.39
CA ASN A 141 -2.89 -1.34 16.94
C ASN A 141 -2.91 -2.05 15.57
N GLY A 142 -3.27 -3.33 15.60
CA GLY A 142 -3.44 -4.16 14.40
C GLY A 142 -4.75 -3.88 13.66
N ASP A 143 -5.62 -3.06 14.25
CA ASP A 143 -6.92 -2.69 13.70
C ASP A 143 -6.97 -1.19 13.40
N THR A 144 -7.10 -0.83 12.12
CA THR A 144 -7.26 0.56 11.65
C THR A 144 -8.71 1.01 11.56
N LEU A 145 -9.66 0.09 11.72
CA LEU A 145 -11.09 0.31 11.54
C LEU A 145 -11.80 0.55 12.88
N LEU A 146 -11.43 -0.19 13.92
CA LEU A 146 -12.04 -0.08 15.25
C LEU A 146 -11.15 0.64 16.29
N SER A 147 -9.98 1.14 15.88
CA SER A 147 -9.11 1.93 16.76
C SER A 147 -9.00 3.38 16.29
N SER A 148 -8.44 4.25 17.15
CA SER A 148 -8.07 5.63 16.80
C SER A 148 -6.94 5.72 15.76
N GLY A 149 -6.45 4.58 15.25
CA GLY A 149 -5.38 4.49 14.28
C GLY A 149 -4.00 4.39 14.94
N ASN A 150 -2.98 4.50 14.10
CA ASN A 150 -1.58 4.34 14.47
C ASN A 150 -0.88 5.69 14.46
N PHE A 151 -0.10 5.99 15.51
CA PHE A 151 0.52 7.31 15.66
C PHE A 151 1.64 7.61 14.65
N ALA A 152 2.45 6.62 14.30
CA ALA A 152 3.66 6.83 13.51
C ALA A 152 3.41 6.77 11.99
N VAL A 153 2.66 5.75 11.52
CA VAL A 153 2.21 5.63 10.13
C VAL A 153 0.73 5.26 10.13
N SER A 154 -0.12 6.21 9.71
CA SER A 154 -1.58 6.05 9.65
C SER A 154 -2.08 6.02 8.20
N GLY A 155 -3.34 5.62 8.02
CA GLY A 155 -4.01 5.61 6.71
C GLY A 155 -4.40 7.00 6.19
N ASN A 156 -3.89 8.10 6.73
CA ASN A 156 -4.33 9.46 6.36
C ASN A 156 -3.55 10.08 5.18
N ALA A 157 -2.43 9.47 4.80
CA ALA A 157 -1.58 9.95 3.71
C ALA A 157 -1.30 8.84 2.70
N LEU A 158 -0.83 9.23 1.50
CA LEU A 158 -0.34 8.27 0.53
C LEU A 158 0.83 7.47 1.12
N GLY A 159 0.85 6.17 0.83
CA GLY A 159 1.94 5.29 1.24
C GLY A 159 3.29 5.76 0.68
N VAL A 160 4.34 5.57 1.46
CA VAL A 160 5.72 5.80 1.01
C VAL A 160 6.17 4.58 0.19
N PRO A 161 6.63 4.76 -1.07
CA PRO A 161 7.26 3.68 -1.81
C PRO A 161 8.50 3.17 -1.06
N MET A 162 8.54 1.88 -0.75
CA MET A 162 9.61 1.28 0.04
C MET A 162 9.91 -0.16 -0.36
N LEU A 163 11.13 -0.59 -0.05
CA LEU A 163 11.48 -1.99 0.08
C LEU A 163 11.34 -2.36 1.56
N ASP A 164 10.47 -3.31 1.85
CA ASP A 164 10.17 -3.79 3.19
C ASP A 164 10.41 -5.30 3.28
N ILE A 165 11.23 -5.72 4.23
CA ILE A 165 11.41 -7.10 4.62
C ILE A 165 10.77 -7.28 5.99
N ARG A 166 9.81 -8.19 6.09
CA ARG A 166 9.01 -8.37 7.30
C ARG A 166 8.71 -9.82 7.62
N LEU A 167 8.33 -10.03 8.87
CA LEU A 167 7.47 -11.12 9.26
C LEU A 167 6.04 -10.61 9.13
N SER A 168 5.30 -11.09 8.14
CA SER A 168 3.94 -10.59 7.89
C SER A 168 2.99 -10.95 9.03
N GLU A 169 3.22 -12.10 9.67
CA GLU A 169 2.45 -12.61 10.80
C GLU A 169 3.34 -12.90 12.01
N TYR A 170 2.73 -13.03 13.19
CA TYR A 170 3.45 -13.44 14.39
C TYR A 170 4.04 -14.83 14.21
N TYR A 171 5.36 -14.94 14.33
CA TYR A 171 6.04 -16.22 14.36
C TYR A 171 6.07 -16.73 15.80
N ARG A 172 5.33 -17.80 16.06
CA ARG A 172 5.33 -18.52 17.33
C ARG A 172 6.61 -19.34 17.46
N LEU A 173 7.35 -19.09 18.52
CA LEU A 173 8.56 -19.83 18.81
C LEU A 173 8.23 -21.28 19.22
N PRO A 174 8.99 -22.28 18.76
CA PRO A 174 8.70 -23.69 19.09
C PRO A 174 9.07 -24.06 20.53
N TRP A 175 9.94 -23.28 21.18
CA TRP A 175 10.29 -23.46 22.59
C TRP A 175 9.29 -22.78 23.53
N PHE A 176 9.29 -23.19 24.80
CA PHE A 176 8.35 -22.73 25.84
C PHE A 176 6.87 -22.97 25.48
N ASP A 177 6.58 -24.07 24.76
CA ASP A 177 5.21 -24.44 24.38
C ASP A 177 4.46 -23.31 23.65
N GLY A 178 5.18 -22.57 22.80
CA GLY A 178 4.57 -21.51 21.99
C GLY A 178 4.19 -20.24 22.74
N LEU A 179 4.68 -20.05 23.96
CA LEU A 179 4.35 -18.90 24.81
C LEU A 179 4.75 -17.55 24.19
N PHE A 180 5.88 -17.52 23.48
CA PHE A 180 6.42 -16.30 22.89
C PHE A 180 6.22 -16.29 21.37
N SER A 181 5.73 -15.16 20.85
CA SER A 181 5.69 -14.91 19.40
C SER A 181 6.26 -13.53 19.09
N PHE A 182 6.86 -13.36 17.91
CA PHE A 182 7.36 -12.06 17.48
C PHE A 182 6.99 -11.74 16.04
N LYS A 183 6.91 -10.45 15.76
CA LYS A 183 6.65 -9.86 14.45
C LYS A 183 7.52 -8.63 14.30
N GLY A 184 7.91 -8.28 13.09
CA GLY A 184 8.72 -7.10 12.87
C GLY A 184 8.99 -6.86 11.40
N ASN A 185 9.58 -5.70 11.13
CA ASN A 185 9.99 -5.34 9.78
C ASN A 185 11.23 -4.45 9.78
N PHE A 186 11.88 -4.44 8.63
CA PHE A 186 12.94 -3.51 8.27
C PHE A 186 12.63 -2.99 6.87
N ALA A 187 12.45 -1.68 6.75
CA ALA A 187 12.09 -1.05 5.49
C ALA A 187 12.91 0.20 5.20
N ASN A 188 13.19 0.41 3.91
CA ASN A 188 13.78 1.64 3.41
C ASN A 188 12.90 2.18 2.28
N GLY A 189 12.44 3.41 2.44
CA GLY A 189 11.54 4.08 1.52
C GLY A 189 12.11 5.39 0.99
N TYR A 190 11.48 5.88 -0.08
CA TYR A 190 11.77 7.17 -0.67
C TYR A 190 10.53 8.06 -0.57
N MET A 191 10.63 9.13 0.23
CA MET A 191 9.53 10.07 0.48
C MET A 191 9.42 11.16 -0.59
N GLY A 192 10.36 11.21 -1.54
CA GLY A 192 10.44 12.30 -2.50
C GLY A 192 11.28 13.45 -1.96
N LYS A 193 11.03 14.66 -2.48
CA LYS A 193 11.66 15.87 -1.98
C LYS A 193 10.76 16.49 -0.91
N MET A 194 11.33 16.77 0.26
CA MET A 194 10.63 17.42 1.37
C MET A 194 11.29 18.76 1.69
N LEU A 195 10.46 19.74 2.06
CA LEU A 195 10.93 21.03 2.53
C LEU A 195 11.62 20.87 3.88
N VAL A 196 12.86 21.33 3.95
CA VAL A 196 13.65 21.40 5.18
C VAL A 196 13.71 22.85 5.62
N ASP A 197 13.60 23.08 6.92
CA ASP A 197 13.78 24.42 7.49
C ASP A 197 15.17 24.96 7.16
N SER A 198 15.23 26.20 6.64
CA SER A 198 16.48 26.86 6.24
C SER A 198 17.42 27.07 7.43
N GLY A 199 16.89 27.16 8.65
CA GLY A 199 17.69 27.27 9.89
C GLY A 199 18.48 26.00 10.24
N GLN A 200 18.19 24.86 9.62
CA GLN A 200 18.92 23.60 9.81
C GLN A 200 20.19 23.50 8.96
N PHE A 201 20.44 24.48 8.08
CA PHE A 201 21.62 24.50 7.22
C PHE A 201 22.67 25.46 7.77
N GLN A 202 23.93 25.01 7.83
CA GLN A 202 25.06 25.87 8.17
C GLN A 202 25.24 27.03 7.17
N THR A 203 24.89 26.80 5.90
CA THR A 203 24.84 27.82 4.85
C THR A 203 23.45 27.82 4.23
N PRO A 204 22.77 28.99 4.10
CA PRO A 204 21.44 29.06 3.50
C PRO A 204 21.42 28.39 2.12
N PRO A 205 20.59 27.36 1.91
CA PRO A 205 20.54 26.68 0.63
C PRO A 205 19.67 27.50 -0.35
N ARG A 206 20.08 27.53 -1.63
CA ARG A 206 19.28 28.12 -2.72
C ARG A 206 17.93 27.41 -2.93
N ASP A 207 17.86 26.13 -2.57
CA ASP A 207 16.67 25.29 -2.62
C ASP A 207 16.69 24.41 -1.36
N ASN A 208 15.63 24.50 -0.55
CA ASN A 208 15.46 23.76 0.69
C ASN A 208 14.59 22.49 0.51
N ASN A 209 14.24 22.12 -0.72
CA ASN A 209 13.51 20.91 -1.03
C ASN A 209 14.47 19.73 -1.27
N MET A 210 14.64 18.87 -0.27
CA MET A 210 15.71 17.87 -0.25
C MET A 210 15.18 16.44 -0.44
N PRO A 211 15.91 15.59 -1.20
CA PRO A 211 15.56 14.18 -1.31
C PRO A 211 15.60 13.53 0.08
N THR A 212 14.45 12.98 0.49
CA THR A 212 14.25 12.42 1.83
C THR A 212 13.94 10.93 1.71
N LEU A 213 14.70 10.14 2.46
CA LEU A 213 14.56 8.71 2.60
C LEU A 213 13.92 8.40 3.94
N LEU A 214 13.09 7.37 3.97
CA LEU A 214 12.49 6.82 5.17
C LEU A 214 13.24 5.55 5.55
N HIS A 215 13.59 5.41 6.82
CA HIS A 215 14.07 4.17 7.39
C HIS A 215 13.12 3.74 8.50
N GLN A 216 12.61 2.51 8.43
CA GLN A 216 11.65 1.98 9.39
C GLN A 216 12.13 0.64 9.94
N LYS A 217 12.03 0.49 11.26
CA LYS A 217 12.22 -0.76 11.98
C LYS A 217 11.09 -0.96 12.96
N SER A 218 10.60 -2.18 13.07
CA SER A 218 9.72 -2.53 14.17
C SER A 218 9.99 -3.93 14.70
N LEU A 219 9.74 -4.08 15.99
CA LEU A 219 9.78 -5.36 16.68
C LEU A 219 8.65 -5.38 17.69
N TYR A 220 7.74 -6.33 17.52
CA TYR A 220 6.61 -6.60 18.38
C TYR A 220 6.68 -8.02 18.92
N GLY A 221 6.39 -8.17 20.20
CA GLY A 221 6.26 -9.43 20.89
C GLY A 221 4.81 -9.66 21.34
N ARG A 222 4.42 -10.93 21.33
CA ARG A 222 3.19 -11.43 21.96
C ARG A 222 3.59 -12.47 22.99
N ILE A 223 3.03 -12.35 24.19
CA ILE A 223 3.12 -13.35 25.25
C ILE A 223 1.72 -13.92 25.47
N GLY A 224 1.59 -15.22 25.20
CA GLY A 224 0.38 -15.98 25.47
C GLY A 224 0.17 -17.13 24.48
N LYS A 225 -0.55 -18.15 24.96
CA LYS A 225 -0.84 -19.38 24.22
C LYS A 225 -2.19 -19.30 23.51
N LYS A 226 -2.42 -20.21 22.57
CA LYS A 226 -3.64 -20.22 21.74
C LYS A 226 -4.92 -20.40 22.54
N ASP A 227 -4.84 -21.12 23.65
CA ASP A 227 -5.91 -21.44 24.59
C ASP A 227 -6.11 -20.38 25.69
N TRP A 228 -5.23 -19.38 25.78
CA TRP A 228 -5.34 -18.33 26.77
C TRP A 228 -6.40 -17.31 26.40
N ARG A 229 -7.21 -16.92 27.39
CA ARG A 229 -8.21 -15.84 27.25
C ARG A 229 -7.58 -14.46 27.14
N ILE A 230 -6.36 -14.29 27.65
CA ILE A 230 -5.63 -13.02 27.69
C ILE A 230 -4.26 -13.24 27.07
N ASN A 231 -3.92 -12.38 26.11
CA ASN A 231 -2.61 -12.33 25.47
C ASN A 231 -2.04 -10.92 25.63
N PHE A 232 -0.76 -10.82 25.98
CA PHE A 232 -0.07 -9.54 26.14
C PHE A 232 0.70 -9.20 24.88
N TYR A 233 0.61 -7.94 24.46
CA TYR A 233 1.30 -7.43 23.28
C TYR A 233 2.14 -6.23 23.67
N GLY A 234 3.36 -6.16 23.13
CA GLY A 234 4.25 -5.04 23.36
C GLY A 234 5.29 -4.94 22.26
N GLY A 235 5.90 -3.79 22.10
CA GLY A 235 6.92 -3.63 21.08
C GLY A 235 7.37 -2.20 20.88
N ILE A 236 8.28 -2.06 19.92
CA ILE A 236 8.90 -0.81 19.55
C ILE A 236 8.75 -0.59 18.05
N SER A 237 8.52 0.66 17.67
CA SER A 237 8.60 1.12 16.28
C SER A 237 9.54 2.30 16.24
N HIS A 238 10.49 2.26 15.31
CA HIS A 238 11.48 3.30 15.10
C HIS A 238 11.47 3.71 13.64
N GLN A 239 11.30 5.01 13.40
CA GLN A 239 11.21 5.59 12.07
C GLN A 239 12.10 6.82 12.02
N VAL A 240 12.91 6.92 10.97
CA VAL A 240 13.82 8.04 10.78
C VAL A 240 13.72 8.52 9.35
N GLN A 241 13.58 9.83 9.20
CA GLN A 241 13.76 10.50 7.92
C GLN A 241 15.21 10.96 7.81
N TRP A 242 15.85 10.68 6.68
CA TRP A 242 17.26 10.99 6.46
C TRP A 242 17.54 11.33 4.99
N GLY A 243 18.74 11.84 4.69
CA GLY A 243 19.10 12.29 3.34
C GLY A 243 19.96 13.57 3.29
N LEU A 244 20.22 14.19 4.44
CA LEU A 244 20.84 15.52 4.57
C LEU A 244 22.38 15.56 4.42
N LYS A 245 23.04 14.43 4.12
CA LYS A 245 24.48 14.26 4.42
C LYS A 245 25.46 15.14 3.64
N LYS A 246 25.11 15.59 2.42
CA LYS A 246 26.06 16.32 1.55
C LYS A 246 25.87 17.84 1.53
N LYS A 247 24.82 18.37 2.15
CA LYS A 247 24.47 19.81 2.12
C LYS A 247 24.23 20.46 3.49
N SER A 248 23.93 19.67 4.54
CA SER A 248 23.72 20.20 5.90
C SER A 248 25.01 20.28 6.71
N MET A 249 25.92 19.31 6.53
CA MET A 249 27.26 19.35 7.09
C MET A 249 28.17 19.90 6.00
N GLY A 250 28.70 21.11 6.21
CA GLY A 250 29.85 21.59 5.44
C GLY A 250 30.90 20.48 5.39
N VAL A 251 31.56 20.35 4.24
CA VAL A 251 32.60 19.35 3.99
C VAL A 251 33.61 19.37 5.16
N ILE A 252 33.55 18.38 6.04
CA ILE A 252 34.70 18.02 6.88
C ILE A 252 35.44 16.94 6.09
N THR A 253 36.25 17.38 5.13
CA THR A 253 37.35 16.56 4.64
C THR A 253 38.41 16.48 5.75
N PRO A 254 39.01 15.31 6.01
CA PRO A 254 40.26 15.24 6.75
C PRO A 254 41.38 16.00 6.03
#